data_AF-A0A0R3Q6M1-F1
#
_entry.id   AF-A0A0R3Q6M1-F1
#
_cell.length_a   1.000
_cell.length_b   1.000
_cell.length_c   1.000
_cell.angle_alpha   90.00
_cell.angle_beta   90.00
_cell.angle_gamma   90.00
#
_symmetry.space_group_name_H-M   'P 1'
#
loop_
_entity.id
_entity.type
_entity.pdbx_description
1 polymer ?
#
loop_
_entity_poly.entity_id
_entity_poly.type
_entity_poly.pdbx_seq_one_letter_code
_entity_poly.pdbx_strand_id
1 'polypeptide(L)'
;LLAAVLGRKLCAFDELSQLDPDLYKSLIYVKHYSDSDVADLSLTFSIDEDILGHVRTTDLIPGGHAMHVTNENKIAYVHKMAQYRVFNQTKEQCRAFVSGFLSVLNSNWLSLFAPHELQYLISGQSTDIDLHDLRKHVQYYGGFHNNHRVIKWLWQILENDFTAEERRLFLKFVTSCSRAPLLGFAYLEPPFSIRCVEVSDDQDQGDTLASVVRGFLAIKRRQSPSRLPTASTCFNLLKLPNYGKKSVLLQKLRYAVHSETGFELS
;
A
#
# COMPACT_ATOMS: atom_id res chain seq x y z
N LEU A 1 -11.82 -7.71 7.90
CA LEU A 1 -10.72 -8.52 8.46
C LEU A 1 -10.34 -8.14 9.89
N LEU A 2 -9.96 -6.89 10.19
CA LEU A 2 -9.52 -6.49 11.54
C LEU A 2 -10.59 -6.68 12.63
N ALA A 3 -11.85 -6.41 12.32
CA ALA A 3 -12.94 -6.71 13.24
C ALA A 3 -13.10 -8.22 13.50
N ALA A 4 -12.78 -9.09 12.54
CA ALA A 4 -12.78 -10.54 12.73
C ALA A 4 -11.62 -10.98 13.65
N VAL A 5 -10.44 -10.37 13.53
CA VAL A 5 -9.31 -10.55 14.48
C VAL A 5 -9.71 -10.18 15.90
N LEU A 6 -10.50 -9.11 16.05
CA LEU A 6 -11.01 -8.62 17.34
C LEU A 6 -12.28 -9.33 17.83
N GLY A 7 -12.79 -10.33 17.10
CA GLY A 7 -14.02 -11.05 17.45
C GLY A 7 -15.30 -10.19 17.42
N ARG A 8 -15.29 -9.05 16.72
CA ARG A 8 -16.44 -8.15 16.62
C ARG A 8 -17.38 -8.60 15.50
N LYS A 9 -18.70 -8.50 15.77
CA LYS A 9 -19.74 -8.72 14.77
C LYS A 9 -19.86 -7.48 13.89
N LEU A 10 -19.74 -7.66 12.57
CA LEU A 10 -19.96 -6.61 11.58
C LEU A 10 -21.34 -6.78 10.94
N CYS A 11 -21.92 -5.67 10.48
CA CYS A 11 -23.11 -5.68 9.64
C CYS A 11 -22.72 -6.03 8.21
N ALA A 12 -23.15 -7.20 7.69
CA ALA A 12 -22.76 -7.65 6.35
C ALA A 12 -23.10 -6.64 5.25
N PHE A 13 -24.24 -5.97 5.38
CA PHE A 13 -24.73 -5.07 4.34
C PHE A 13 -23.92 -3.77 4.25
N ASP A 14 -23.52 -3.21 5.40
CA ASP A 14 -22.72 -1.99 5.45
C ASP A 14 -21.30 -2.25 4.90
N GLU A 15 -20.71 -3.39 5.25
CA GLU A 15 -19.39 -3.82 4.78
C GLU A 15 -19.37 -4.13 3.28
N LEU A 16 -20.49 -4.62 2.73
CA LEU A 16 -20.59 -4.94 1.31
C LEU A 16 -20.33 -3.73 0.43
N SER A 17 -20.75 -2.53 0.85
CA SER A 17 -20.53 -1.29 0.10
C SER A 17 -19.05 -0.96 -0.12
N GLN A 18 -18.19 -1.37 0.81
CA GLN A 18 -16.73 -1.18 0.74
C GLN A 18 -16.04 -2.35 0.04
N LEU A 19 -16.59 -3.57 0.15
CA LEU A 19 -16.01 -4.79 -0.41
C LEU A 19 -16.33 -4.97 -1.90
N ASP A 20 -17.60 -4.79 -2.28
CA ASP A 20 -18.12 -4.98 -3.63
C ASP A 20 -19.18 -3.91 -3.93
N PRO A 21 -18.75 -2.71 -4.37
CA PRO A 21 -19.65 -1.59 -4.60
C PRO A 21 -20.69 -1.87 -5.69
N ASP A 22 -20.37 -2.73 -6.65
CA ASP A 22 -21.27 -3.03 -7.77
C ASP A 22 -22.35 -4.01 -7.34
N LEU A 23 -22.00 -5.06 -6.61
CA LEU A 23 -23.00 -5.93 -6.01
C LEU A 23 -23.88 -5.18 -5.00
N TYR A 24 -23.30 -4.26 -4.22
CA TYR A 24 -24.08 -3.40 -3.32
C TYR A 24 -25.14 -2.59 -4.08
N LYS A 25 -24.78 -1.95 -5.20
CA LYS A 25 -25.74 -1.24 -6.07
C LYS A 25 -26.83 -2.17 -6.60
N SER A 26 -26.46 -3.36 -7.07
CA SER A 26 -27.41 -4.36 -7.56
C SER A 26 -28.40 -4.82 -6.48
N LEU A 27 -27.93 -5.04 -5.25
CA LEU A 27 -28.80 -5.42 -4.14
C LEU A 27 -29.69 -4.26 -3.66
N ILE A 28 -29.19 -3.03 -3.68
CA ILE A 28 -29.98 -1.82 -3.42
C ILE A 28 -31.07 -1.67 -4.48
N TYR A 29 -30.77 -1.95 -5.75
CA TYR A 29 -31.74 -1.95 -6.83
C TYR A 29 -32.86 -2.97 -6.56
N VAL A 30 -32.50 -4.23 -6.27
CA VAL A 30 -33.48 -5.28 -5.93
C VAL A 30 -34.33 -4.89 -4.70
N LYS A 31 -33.72 -4.26 -3.70
CA LYS A 31 -34.42 -3.79 -2.49
C LYS A 31 -35.51 -2.75 -2.79
N HIS A 32 -35.23 -1.79 -3.67
CA HIS A 32 -36.15 -0.68 -4.00
C HIS A 32 -37.00 -0.95 -5.24
N TYR A 33 -36.87 -2.12 -5.86
CA TYR A 33 -37.69 -2.51 -7.00
C TYR A 33 -39.15 -2.63 -6.57
N SER A 34 -40.00 -1.69 -7.00
CA SER A 34 -41.42 -1.59 -6.62
C SER A 34 -42.39 -1.55 -7.80
N ASP A 35 -41.89 -1.25 -9.01
CA ASP A 35 -42.75 -0.95 -10.16
C ASP A 35 -43.23 -2.22 -10.90
N SER A 36 -42.60 -3.38 -10.64
CA SER A 36 -42.94 -4.70 -11.18
C SER A 36 -42.52 -5.83 -10.22
N ASP A 37 -42.80 -7.10 -10.59
CA ASP A 37 -42.42 -8.23 -9.76
C ASP A 37 -40.91 -8.50 -9.83
N VAL A 38 -40.26 -8.62 -8.68
CA VAL A 38 -38.84 -9.03 -8.62
C VAL A 38 -38.63 -10.40 -9.26
N ALA A 39 -39.69 -11.21 -9.35
CA ALA A 39 -39.68 -12.49 -10.07
C ALA A 39 -39.23 -12.35 -11.53
N ASP A 40 -39.45 -11.20 -12.18
CA ASP A 40 -39.04 -10.94 -13.57
C ASP A 40 -37.51 -10.99 -13.74
N LEU A 41 -36.75 -10.71 -12.68
CA LEU A 41 -35.29 -10.79 -12.68
C LEU A 41 -34.78 -12.23 -12.63
N SER A 42 -35.68 -13.22 -12.48
CA SER A 42 -35.35 -14.66 -12.45
C SER A 42 -34.24 -15.02 -11.45
N LEU A 43 -34.20 -14.30 -10.33
CA LEU A 43 -33.23 -14.54 -9.25
C LEU A 43 -33.65 -15.73 -8.40
N THR A 44 -32.66 -16.48 -7.91
CA THR A 44 -32.83 -17.59 -6.96
C THR A 44 -31.99 -17.35 -5.72
N PHE A 45 -32.21 -18.09 -4.64
CA PHE A 45 -31.37 -18.03 -3.44
C PHE A 45 -30.07 -18.83 -3.62
N SER A 46 -29.40 -18.66 -4.76
CA SER A 46 -28.11 -19.26 -5.09
C SER A 46 -27.20 -18.25 -5.77
N ILE A 47 -25.91 -18.56 -5.85
CA ILE A 47 -24.92 -17.72 -6.52
C ILE A 47 -23.98 -18.57 -7.35
N ASP A 48 -23.73 -18.13 -8.57
CA ASP A 48 -22.77 -18.75 -9.47
C ASP A 48 -21.44 -18.04 -9.37
N GLU A 49 -20.38 -18.80 -9.10
CA GLU A 49 -19.02 -18.27 -8.94
C GLU A 49 -18.09 -18.98 -9.93
N ASP A 50 -17.35 -18.21 -10.73
CA ASP A 50 -16.27 -18.75 -11.55
C ASP A 50 -15.01 -18.94 -10.67
N ILE A 51 -14.61 -20.19 -10.49
CA ILE A 51 -13.41 -20.57 -9.78
C ILE A 51 -12.50 -21.30 -10.77
N LEU A 52 -11.45 -20.61 -11.24
CA LEU A 52 -10.44 -21.15 -12.15
C LEU A 52 -11.03 -21.69 -13.48
N GLY A 53 -12.07 -21.04 -14.01
CA GLY A 53 -12.75 -21.44 -15.25
C GLY A 53 -13.90 -22.43 -15.04
N HIS A 54 -14.22 -22.76 -13.79
CA HIS A 54 -15.35 -23.63 -13.45
C HIS A 54 -16.43 -22.84 -12.71
N VAL A 55 -17.63 -22.79 -13.28
CA VAL A 55 -18.80 -22.18 -12.64
C VAL A 55 -19.32 -23.13 -11.56
N ARG A 56 -19.32 -22.67 -10.31
CA ARG A 56 -19.87 -23.39 -9.17
C ARG A 56 -21.07 -22.63 -8.60
N THR A 57 -22.23 -23.27 -8.63
CA THR A 57 -23.44 -22.77 -7.98
C THR A 57 -23.40 -23.10 -6.50
N THR A 58 -23.54 -22.09 -5.64
CA THR A 58 -23.60 -22.24 -4.19
C THR A 58 -24.94 -21.73 -3.68
N ASP A 59 -25.62 -22.57 -2.91
CA ASP A 59 -26.91 -22.27 -2.30
C ASP A 59 -26.72 -21.32 -1.09
N LEU A 60 -27.41 -20.17 -1.09
CA LEU A 60 -27.38 -19.20 0.01
C LEU A 60 -28.16 -19.68 1.24
N ILE A 61 -29.14 -20.54 1.00
CA ILE A 61 -29.93 -21.28 1.99
C ILE A 61 -30.09 -22.72 1.49
N PRO A 62 -30.41 -23.70 2.36
CA PRO A 62 -30.65 -25.07 1.92
C PRO A 62 -31.72 -25.15 0.81
N GLY A 63 -31.37 -25.66 -0.36
CA GLY A 63 -32.27 -25.76 -1.52
C GLY A 63 -32.54 -24.43 -2.23
N GLY A 64 -31.68 -23.43 -2.04
CA GLY A 64 -31.89 -22.06 -2.51
C GLY A 64 -31.98 -21.92 -4.04
N HIS A 65 -31.29 -22.77 -4.80
CA HIS A 65 -31.40 -22.81 -6.27
C HIS A 65 -32.83 -23.07 -6.78
N ALA A 66 -33.67 -23.77 -6.01
CA ALA A 66 -35.08 -24.03 -6.37
C ALA A 66 -36.04 -22.94 -5.87
N MET A 67 -35.54 -21.99 -5.07
CA MET A 67 -36.37 -20.96 -4.46
C MET A 67 -36.17 -19.62 -5.17
N HIS A 68 -37.21 -19.17 -5.87
CA HIS A 68 -37.21 -17.89 -6.57
C HIS A 68 -37.32 -16.71 -5.60
N VAL A 69 -36.69 -15.60 -5.98
CA VAL A 69 -36.82 -14.33 -5.26
C VAL A 69 -38.11 -13.64 -5.69
N THR A 70 -38.95 -13.33 -4.71
CA THR A 70 -40.24 -12.65 -4.86
C THR A 70 -40.22 -11.33 -4.09
N ASN A 71 -41.22 -10.47 -4.32
CA ASN A 71 -41.38 -9.24 -3.57
C ASN A 71 -41.48 -9.43 -2.04
N GLU A 72 -41.99 -10.58 -1.59
CA GLU A 72 -42.12 -10.92 -0.17
C GLU A 72 -40.78 -11.34 0.46
N ASN A 73 -39.93 -12.04 -0.30
CA ASN A 73 -38.68 -12.60 0.22
C ASN A 73 -37.41 -11.83 -0.21
N LYS A 74 -37.54 -10.79 -1.06
CA LYS A 74 -36.40 -10.00 -1.59
C LYS A 74 -35.49 -9.43 -0.52
N ILE A 75 -36.05 -9.01 0.61
CA ILE A 75 -35.25 -8.49 1.74
C ILE A 75 -34.38 -9.60 2.33
N ALA A 76 -34.93 -10.80 2.50
CA ALA A 76 -34.17 -11.96 2.97
C ALA A 76 -33.06 -12.35 1.99
N TYR A 77 -33.35 -12.34 0.68
CA TYR A 77 -32.35 -12.57 -0.36
C TYR A 77 -31.18 -11.58 -0.26
N VAL A 78 -31.46 -10.28 -0.17
CA VAL A 78 -30.44 -9.22 -0.03
C VAL A 78 -29.54 -9.47 1.18
N HIS A 79 -30.12 -9.79 2.35
CA HIS A 79 -29.33 -10.07 3.55
C HIS A 79 -28.49 -11.35 3.41
N LYS A 80 -29.03 -12.41 2.79
CA LYS A 80 -28.32 -13.68 2.60
C LYS A 80 -27.18 -13.54 1.59
N MET A 81 -27.39 -12.80 0.51
CA MET A 81 -26.36 -12.51 -0.48
C MET A 81 -25.21 -11.70 0.14
N ALA A 82 -25.53 -10.64 0.89
CA ALA A 82 -24.54 -9.84 1.61
C ALA A 82 -23.76 -10.68 2.63
N GLN A 83 -24.45 -11.51 3.42
CA GLN A 83 -23.82 -12.40 4.39
C GLN A 83 -22.88 -13.41 3.71
N TYR A 84 -23.31 -14.00 2.59
CA TYR A 84 -22.49 -14.96 1.86
C TYR A 84 -21.20 -14.32 1.34
N ARG A 85 -21.32 -13.18 0.66
CA ARG A 85 -20.18 -12.47 0.05
C ARG A 85 -19.18 -11.95 1.07
N VAL A 86 -19.65 -11.37 2.17
CA VAL A 86 -18.75 -10.76 3.16
C VAL A 86 -18.10 -11.81 4.07
N PHE A 87 -18.84 -12.86 4.49
CA PHE A 87 -18.36 -13.78 5.52
C PHE A 87 -18.16 -15.22 5.08
N ASN A 88 -19.02 -15.76 4.21
CA ASN A 88 -18.97 -17.19 3.90
C ASN A 88 -17.92 -17.48 2.81
N GLN A 89 -17.86 -16.65 1.78
CA GLN A 89 -16.95 -16.83 0.64
C GLN A 89 -15.49 -16.87 1.08
N THR A 90 -15.11 -16.04 2.05
CA THR A 90 -13.72 -15.90 2.53
C THR A 90 -13.51 -16.53 3.92
N LYS A 91 -14.44 -17.38 4.37
CA LYS A 91 -14.47 -17.91 5.74
C LYS A 91 -13.19 -18.66 6.12
N GLU A 92 -12.72 -19.53 5.23
CA GLU A 92 -11.56 -20.39 5.50
C GLU A 92 -10.27 -19.59 5.54
N GLN A 93 -10.10 -18.66 4.59
CA GLN A 93 -8.96 -17.76 4.48
C GLN A 93 -8.91 -16.82 5.69
N CYS A 94 -10.04 -16.24 6.08
CA CYS A 94 -10.13 -15.41 7.27
C CYS A 94 -9.79 -16.19 8.53
N ARG A 95 -10.29 -17.43 8.67
CA ARG A 95 -9.98 -18.28 9.83
C ARG A 95 -8.49 -18.61 9.91
N ALA A 96 -7.87 -18.98 8.79
CA ALA A 96 -6.44 -19.26 8.72
C ALA A 96 -5.61 -18.02 9.08
N PHE A 97 -5.97 -16.86 8.54
CA PHE A 97 -5.32 -15.58 8.86
C PHE A 97 -5.42 -15.24 10.34
N VAL A 98 -6.63 -15.27 10.92
CA VAL A 98 -6.87 -14.96 12.33
C VAL A 98 -6.10 -15.93 13.23
N SER A 99 -6.10 -17.23 12.91
CA SER A 99 -5.34 -18.24 13.64
C SER A 99 -3.83 -17.97 13.60
N GLY A 100 -3.29 -17.64 12.43
CA GLY A 100 -1.86 -17.28 12.30
C GLY A 100 -1.52 -16.01 13.05
N PHE A 101 -2.34 -14.97 12.92
CA PHE A 101 -2.13 -13.69 13.60
C PHE A 101 -2.13 -13.82 15.13
N LEU A 102 -3.11 -14.56 15.68
CA LEU A 102 -3.22 -14.81 17.12
C LEU A 102 -2.20 -15.82 17.66
N SER A 103 -1.48 -16.55 16.80
CA SER A 103 -0.36 -17.41 17.23
C SER A 103 0.87 -16.61 17.64
N VAL A 104 1.03 -15.40 17.09
CA VAL A 104 2.15 -14.49 17.37
C VAL A 104 1.77 -13.45 18.42
N LEU A 105 0.51 -12.97 18.38
CA LEU A 105 0.03 -11.88 19.22
C LEU A 105 -1.00 -12.33 20.25
N ASN A 106 -0.85 -11.85 21.48
CA ASN A 106 -1.76 -12.18 22.58
C ASN A 106 -3.15 -11.55 22.35
N SER A 107 -4.20 -12.38 22.37
CA SER A 107 -5.59 -11.94 22.20
C SER A 107 -6.03 -10.90 23.24
N ASN A 108 -5.52 -10.97 24.46
CA ASN A 108 -5.88 -10.05 25.54
C ASN A 108 -5.41 -8.63 25.24
N TRP A 109 -4.22 -8.46 24.67
CA TRP A 109 -3.70 -7.14 24.28
C TRP A 109 -4.49 -6.55 23.12
N LEU A 110 -4.88 -7.39 22.15
CA LEU A 110 -5.67 -6.95 21.00
C LEU A 110 -7.08 -6.49 21.42
N SER A 111 -7.65 -7.10 22.45
CA SER A 111 -8.99 -6.75 22.95
C SER A 111 -9.10 -5.31 23.49
N LEU A 112 -7.97 -4.67 23.79
CA LEU A 112 -7.91 -3.27 24.23
C LEU A 112 -8.20 -2.27 23.11
N PHE A 113 -8.05 -2.68 21.85
CA PHE A 113 -8.14 -1.78 20.69
C PHE A 113 -9.49 -1.91 19.95
N ALA A 114 -9.96 -0.80 19.41
CA ALA A 114 -10.96 -0.77 18.36
C ALA A 114 -10.35 -1.15 16.99
N PRO A 115 -11.17 -1.62 16.01
CA PRO A 115 -10.67 -1.99 14.68
C PRO A 115 -9.85 -0.89 14.00
N HIS A 116 -10.27 0.38 14.14
CA HIS A 116 -9.55 1.52 13.57
C HIS A 116 -8.23 1.80 14.31
N GLU A 117 -8.18 1.62 15.63
CA GLU A 117 -6.95 1.77 16.42
C GLU A 117 -5.93 0.67 16.07
N LEU A 118 -6.40 -0.57 15.90
CA LEU A 118 -5.57 -1.67 15.41
C LEU A 118 -5.06 -1.38 13.99
N GLN A 119 -5.88 -0.77 13.14
CA GLN A 119 -5.43 -0.31 11.81
C GLN A 119 -4.34 0.75 11.94
N TYR A 120 -4.46 1.71 12.85
CA TYR A 120 -3.41 2.70 13.11
C TYR A 120 -2.12 2.06 13.63
N LEU A 121 -2.22 1.02 14.44
CA LEU A 121 -1.06 0.30 14.96
C LEU A 121 -0.32 -0.45 13.85
N ILE A 122 -1.05 -1.14 12.96
CA ILE A 122 -0.47 -1.95 11.88
C ILE A 122 0.00 -1.07 10.72
N SER A 123 -0.84 -0.13 10.29
CA SER A 123 -0.63 0.66 9.08
C SER A 123 0.04 2.01 9.36
N GLY A 124 0.15 2.47 10.61
CA GLY A 124 0.63 3.81 10.93
C GLY A 124 -0.42 4.90 10.78
N GLN A 125 -0.02 6.14 11.05
CA GLN A 125 -0.93 7.30 11.08
C GLN A 125 -1.38 7.70 9.66
N SER A 126 -2.62 8.20 9.57
CA SER A 126 -3.20 8.72 8.31
C SER A 126 -2.91 10.22 8.08
N THR A 127 -2.28 10.89 9.04
CA THR A 127 -1.86 12.28 8.97
C THR A 127 -0.76 12.47 7.92
N ASP A 128 -0.51 13.72 7.53
CA ASP A 128 0.64 14.04 6.69
C ASP A 128 1.94 13.69 7.43
N ILE A 129 3.00 13.43 6.65
CA ILE A 129 4.29 13.01 7.18
C ILE A 129 4.95 14.21 7.87
N ASP A 130 5.35 14.02 9.13
CA ASP A 130 6.19 14.98 9.82
C ASP A 130 7.62 14.92 9.24
N LEU A 131 7.90 15.83 8.30
CA LEU A 131 9.21 15.96 7.68
C LEU A 131 10.29 16.41 8.67
N HIS A 132 9.93 17.10 9.75
CA HIS A 132 10.88 17.51 10.76
C HIS A 132 11.33 16.30 11.59
N ASP A 133 10.38 15.47 12.02
CA ASP A 133 10.67 14.22 12.73
C ASP A 133 11.47 13.24 11.86
N LEU A 134 11.08 13.08 10.59
CA LEU A 134 11.84 12.26 9.64
C LEU A 134 13.28 12.77 9.47
N ARG A 135 13.45 14.09 9.29
CA ARG A 135 14.78 14.71 9.13
C ARG A 135 15.63 14.63 10.40
N LYS A 136 15.02 14.58 11.58
CA LYS A 136 15.75 14.43 12.85
C LYS A 136 16.35 13.03 13.01
N HIS A 137 15.67 12.01 12.50
CA HIS A 137 16.05 10.60 12.68
C HIS A 137 16.70 9.94 11.46
N VAL A 138 16.89 10.69 10.37
CA VAL A 138 17.58 10.19 9.17
C VAL A 138 19.08 10.00 9.38
N GLN A 139 19.61 8.91 8.84
CA GLN A 139 21.04 8.64 8.79
C GLN A 139 21.61 8.97 7.41
N TYR A 140 22.81 9.54 7.36
CA TYR A 140 23.45 9.92 6.10
C TYR A 140 24.74 9.11 5.86
N TYR A 141 24.94 8.68 4.62
CA TYR A 141 26.09 7.86 4.19
C TYR A 141 26.70 8.38 2.88
N GLY A 142 27.92 7.95 2.57
CA GLY A 142 28.61 8.29 1.31
C GLY A 142 29.00 9.78 1.20
N GLY A 143 29.33 10.43 2.31
CA GLY A 143 29.72 11.85 2.32
C GLY A 143 28.55 12.84 2.33
N PHE A 144 27.30 12.36 2.30
CA PHE A 144 26.16 13.20 2.66
C PHE A 144 26.07 13.43 4.16
N HIS A 145 25.55 14.60 4.52
CA HIS A 145 25.26 15.02 5.88
C HIS A 145 24.17 16.11 5.82
N ASN A 146 23.57 16.46 6.96
CA ASN A 146 22.43 17.39 7.03
C ASN A 146 22.70 18.77 6.38
N ASN A 147 23.96 19.22 6.36
CA ASN A 147 24.35 20.50 5.78
C ASN A 147 24.73 20.44 4.28
N HIS A 148 24.78 19.24 3.70
CA HIS A 148 25.13 19.06 2.29
C HIS A 148 24.09 19.72 1.37
N ARG A 149 24.54 20.38 0.30
CA ARG A 149 23.68 21.17 -0.60
C ARG A 149 22.49 20.38 -1.16
N VAL A 150 22.74 19.16 -1.65
CA VAL A 150 21.69 18.29 -2.22
C VAL A 150 20.69 17.83 -1.16
N ILE A 151 21.14 17.60 0.07
CA ILE A 151 20.27 17.24 1.19
C ILE A 151 19.36 18.42 1.58
N LYS A 152 19.91 19.64 1.65
CA LYS A 152 19.10 20.85 1.87
C LYS A 152 18.04 21.01 0.78
N TRP A 153 18.40 20.78 -0.48
CA TRP A 153 17.44 20.82 -1.59
C TRP A 153 16.37 19.75 -1.49
N LEU A 154 16.72 18.51 -1.11
CA LEU A 154 15.76 17.43 -0.91
C LEU A 154 14.69 17.85 0.10
N TRP A 155 15.09 18.31 1.28
CA TRP A 155 14.14 18.73 2.32
C TRP A 155 13.28 19.91 1.88
N GLN A 156 13.88 20.90 1.20
CA GLN A 156 13.12 22.02 0.64
C GLN A 156 12.10 21.58 -0.41
N ILE A 157 12.43 20.58 -1.23
CA ILE A 157 11.52 20.01 -2.24
C ILE A 157 10.36 19.30 -1.54
N LEU A 158 10.65 18.43 -0.58
CA LEU A 158 9.61 17.72 0.18
C LEU A 158 8.67 18.69 0.90
N GLU A 159 9.20 19.78 1.46
CA GLU A 159 8.44 20.76 2.22
C GLU A 159 7.64 21.75 1.35
N ASN A 160 8.22 22.26 0.26
CA ASN A 160 7.61 23.36 -0.50
C ASN A 160 7.06 22.96 -1.86
N ASP A 161 7.64 21.93 -2.49
CA ASP A 161 7.35 21.56 -3.87
C ASP A 161 6.46 20.30 -3.97
N PHE A 162 6.43 19.44 -2.94
CA PHE A 162 5.62 18.20 -2.89
C PHE A 162 4.31 18.39 -2.13
N THR A 163 3.23 17.82 -2.66
CA THR A 163 1.95 17.68 -1.96
C THR A 163 1.99 16.59 -0.89
N ALA A 164 1.00 16.55 0.01
CA ALA A 164 0.89 15.49 1.02
C ALA A 164 0.88 14.08 0.40
N GLU A 165 0.22 13.91 -0.75
CA GLU A 165 0.20 12.62 -1.44
C GLU A 165 1.58 12.28 -2.03
N GLU A 166 2.28 13.24 -2.60
CA GLU A 166 3.65 13.02 -3.11
C GLU A 166 4.64 12.71 -1.98
N ARG A 167 4.45 13.26 -0.78
CA ARG A 167 5.24 12.91 0.40
C ARG A 167 4.99 11.45 0.80
N ARG A 168 3.73 10.99 0.78
CA ARG A 168 3.38 9.58 1.03
C ARG A 168 3.97 8.65 -0.02
N LEU A 169 3.95 9.04 -1.30
CA LEU A 169 4.62 8.31 -2.38
C LEU A 169 6.13 8.26 -2.18
N PHE A 170 6.75 9.36 -1.74
CA PHE A 170 8.17 9.37 -1.39
C PHE A 170 8.51 8.43 -0.24
N LEU A 171 7.72 8.42 0.83
CA LEU A 171 7.94 7.48 1.94
C LEU A 171 7.75 6.04 1.49
N LYS A 172 6.72 5.75 0.68
CA LYS A 172 6.47 4.44 0.09
C LYS A 172 7.61 4.02 -0.84
N PHE A 173 8.16 4.94 -1.62
CA PHE A 173 9.28 4.69 -2.51
C PHE A 173 10.52 4.19 -1.73
N VAL A 174 10.78 4.76 -0.54
CA VAL A 174 11.96 4.40 0.26
C VAL A 174 11.71 3.25 1.23
N THR A 175 10.51 3.12 1.79
CA THR A 175 10.19 2.20 2.90
C THR A 175 9.16 1.13 2.56
N SER A 176 8.57 1.17 1.37
CA SER A 176 7.37 0.40 0.97
C SER A 176 6.09 0.74 1.75
N CYS A 177 6.18 1.56 2.80
CA CYS A 177 5.04 2.03 3.59
C CYS A 177 4.66 3.46 3.21
N SER A 178 3.39 3.72 2.93
CA SER A 178 2.90 5.07 2.61
C SER A 178 2.56 5.93 3.84
N ARG A 179 2.74 5.39 5.05
CA ARG A 179 2.33 6.00 6.31
C ARG A 179 3.49 5.99 7.30
N ALA A 180 3.58 7.05 8.09
CA ALA A 180 4.60 7.18 9.13
C ALA A 180 4.31 6.23 10.30
N PRO A 181 5.36 5.72 10.99
CA PRO A 181 5.19 4.93 12.21
C PRO A 181 4.40 5.69 13.27
N LEU A 182 3.57 4.98 14.04
CA LEU A 182 2.69 5.59 15.03
C LEU A 182 3.44 6.42 16.09
N LEU A 183 4.63 5.95 16.51
CA LEU A 183 5.46 6.58 17.53
C LEU A 183 6.54 7.52 16.95
N GLY A 184 6.45 7.84 15.65
CA GLY A 184 7.44 8.65 14.93
C GLY A 184 8.60 7.84 14.35
N PHE A 185 9.43 8.52 13.57
CA PHE A 185 10.53 7.93 12.80
C PHE A 185 11.71 7.45 13.66
N ALA A 186 11.75 7.82 14.94
CA ALA A 186 12.71 7.28 15.91
C ALA A 186 12.60 5.75 16.07
N TYR A 187 11.41 5.19 15.84
CA TYR A 187 11.10 3.76 15.98
C TYR A 187 11.01 3.05 14.63
N LEU A 188 11.41 3.70 13.54
CA LEU A 188 11.49 3.05 12.23
C LEU A 188 12.71 2.12 12.21
N GLU A 189 12.47 0.82 12.07
CA GLU A 189 13.52 -0.19 12.01
C GLU A 189 13.47 -0.94 10.67
N PRO A 190 14.57 -0.94 9.89
CA PRO A 190 15.81 -0.17 10.07
C PRO A 190 15.61 1.36 9.90
N PRO A 191 16.51 2.21 10.41
CA PRO A 191 16.33 3.67 10.34
C PRO A 191 16.36 4.19 8.90
N PHE A 192 15.55 5.23 8.63
CA PHE A 192 15.55 5.88 7.32
C PHE A 192 16.95 6.42 7.01
N SER A 193 17.48 6.06 5.85
CA SER A 193 18.86 6.32 5.49
C SER A 193 18.97 6.96 4.11
N ILE A 194 19.91 7.89 3.93
CA ILE A 194 20.21 8.50 2.63
C ILE A 194 21.69 8.33 2.33
N ARG A 195 22.01 7.65 1.23
CA ARG A 195 23.38 7.45 0.76
C ARG A 195 23.63 8.21 -0.54
N CYS A 196 24.71 8.96 -0.58
CA CYS A 196 25.23 9.48 -1.85
C CYS A 196 25.68 8.31 -2.73
N VAL A 197 25.21 8.30 -3.97
CA VAL A 197 25.76 7.43 -5.01
C VAL A 197 26.60 8.31 -5.93
N GLU A 198 27.89 8.02 -5.99
CA GLU A 198 28.74 8.65 -7.00
C GLU A 198 28.30 8.15 -8.38
N VAL A 199 28.27 9.09 -9.33
CA VAL A 199 28.11 8.76 -10.73
C VAL A 199 29.51 8.71 -11.28
N SER A 200 30.13 7.53 -11.23
CA SER A 200 31.19 7.19 -12.16
C SER A 200 30.53 6.98 -13.52
N ASP A 201 30.97 7.71 -14.54
CA ASP A 201 30.50 7.54 -15.93
C ASP A 201 30.87 6.16 -16.51
N ASP A 202 31.59 5.33 -15.75
CA ASP A 202 32.10 4.05 -16.19
C ASP A 202 31.25 2.90 -15.60
N GLN A 203 30.20 2.51 -16.32
CA GLN A 203 29.86 1.08 -16.42
C GLN A 203 30.89 0.43 -17.36
N ASP A 204 32.17 0.39 -16.97
CA ASP A 204 33.16 -0.46 -17.64
C ASP A 204 33.33 -1.71 -16.77
N GLN A 205 32.71 -2.81 -17.21
CA GLN A 205 33.21 -4.14 -16.85
C GLN A 205 34.59 -4.30 -17.48
N GLY A 206 35.67 -4.16 -16.70
CA GLY A 206 36.99 -4.45 -17.22
C GLY A 206 38.14 -4.09 -16.29
N ASP A 207 38.66 -5.09 -15.59
CA ASP A 207 39.97 -5.10 -14.93
C ASP A 207 41.10 -4.84 -15.93
N THR A 208 41.32 -3.58 -16.32
CA THR A 208 42.49 -3.20 -17.12
C THR A 208 43.31 -2.12 -16.44
N LEU A 209 44.64 -2.28 -16.57
CA LEU A 209 45.67 -1.39 -16.03
C LEU A 209 45.51 0.09 -16.48
N ALA A 210 44.70 0.35 -17.50
CA ALA A 210 44.35 1.69 -17.95
C ALA A 210 43.49 2.49 -16.95
N SER A 211 42.66 1.82 -16.12
CA SER A 211 41.80 2.46 -15.13
C SER A 211 42.58 3.14 -14.00
N VAL A 212 43.74 2.57 -13.63
CA VAL A 212 44.59 3.13 -12.57
C VAL A 212 45.28 4.42 -13.04
N VAL A 213 45.69 4.48 -14.32
CA VAL A 213 46.35 5.66 -14.90
C VAL A 213 45.36 6.80 -15.11
N ARG A 214 44.10 6.50 -15.45
CA ARG A 214 43.04 7.51 -15.62
C ARG A 214 42.65 8.19 -14.30
N GLY A 215 42.71 7.45 -13.17
CA GLY A 215 42.45 7.99 -11.83
C GLY A 215 43.42 9.10 -11.39
N PHE A 216 44.65 9.11 -11.91
CA PHE A 216 45.65 10.14 -11.57
C PHE A 216 45.61 11.39 -12.47
N LEU A 217 44.92 11.37 -13.61
CA LEU A 217 44.93 12.46 -14.62
C LEU A 217 43.54 13.00 -15.00
N ALA A 218 42.46 12.56 -14.35
CA ALA A 218 41.10 12.97 -14.71
C ALA A 218 40.75 14.41 -14.26
N ILE A 219 41.02 15.35 -15.17
CA ILE A 219 40.41 16.68 -15.20
C ILE A 219 38.89 16.53 -15.19
N LYS A 220 38.24 17.08 -14.15
CA LYS A 220 36.78 17.14 -13.92
C LYS A 220 35.99 17.42 -15.21
N ARG A 221 35.32 16.41 -15.77
CA ARG A 221 34.11 16.62 -16.59
C ARG A 221 32.88 16.45 -15.69
N ARG A 222 32.26 17.59 -15.35
CA ARG A 222 30.99 17.66 -14.62
C ARG A 222 29.84 17.47 -15.63
N GLN A 223 29.49 16.24 -15.96
CA GLN A 223 28.17 15.98 -16.55
C GLN A 223 27.13 15.82 -15.43
N SER A 224 25.90 16.28 -15.67
CA SER A 224 24.80 16.11 -14.72
C SER A 224 24.43 14.63 -14.62
N PRO A 225 24.31 14.07 -13.41
CA PRO A 225 24.04 12.64 -13.26
C PRO A 225 22.71 12.27 -13.93
N SER A 226 22.76 11.40 -14.94
CA SER A 226 21.61 10.93 -15.71
C SER A 226 20.72 9.99 -14.90
N ARG A 227 21.33 9.26 -13.96
CA ARG A 227 20.72 8.26 -13.09
C ARG A 227 19.60 8.83 -12.23
N LEU A 228 18.53 8.07 -12.09
CA LEU A 228 17.41 8.36 -11.18
C LEU A 228 17.80 8.04 -9.72
N PRO A 229 17.15 8.65 -8.73
CA PRO A 229 17.19 8.16 -7.36
C PRO A 229 16.65 6.72 -7.33
N THR A 230 17.24 5.88 -6.49
CA THR A 230 16.79 4.49 -6.28
C THR A 230 16.62 4.25 -4.79
N ALA A 231 15.88 3.20 -4.43
CA ALA A 231 15.65 2.83 -3.05
C ALA A 231 15.96 1.35 -2.80
N SER A 232 16.35 1.04 -1.57
CA SER A 232 16.42 -0.33 -1.07
C SER A 232 15.50 -0.42 0.14
N THR A 233 14.26 -0.83 -0.11
CA THR A 233 13.15 -0.81 0.87
C THR A 233 13.42 -1.66 2.10
N CYS A 234 14.09 -2.81 1.93
CA CYS A 234 14.53 -3.68 3.03
C CYS A 234 15.40 -2.96 4.07
N PHE A 235 16.06 -1.87 3.69
CA PHE A 235 16.97 -1.10 4.53
C PHE A 235 16.50 0.35 4.75
N ASN A 236 15.28 0.69 4.34
CA ASN A 236 14.76 2.07 4.35
C ASN A 236 15.78 3.08 3.77
N LEU A 237 16.47 2.69 2.69
CA LEU A 237 17.64 3.40 2.16
C LEU A 237 17.34 4.08 0.83
N LEU A 238 17.42 5.41 0.80
CA LEU A 238 17.42 6.22 -0.41
C LEU A 238 18.85 6.37 -0.95
N LYS A 239 19.09 5.88 -2.16
CA LYS A 239 20.32 6.07 -2.93
C LYS A 239 20.15 7.27 -3.84
N LEU A 240 20.79 8.38 -3.48
CA LEU A 240 20.59 9.69 -4.11
C LEU A 240 21.85 10.18 -4.83
N PRO A 241 21.81 10.39 -6.16
CA PRO A 241 22.92 11.00 -6.89
C PRO A 241 23.19 12.45 -6.47
N ASN A 242 24.46 12.89 -6.55
CA ASN A 242 24.85 14.27 -6.24
C ASN A 242 24.49 15.24 -7.38
N TYR A 243 23.20 15.57 -7.52
CA TYR A 243 22.71 16.46 -8.57
C TYR A 243 23.33 17.86 -8.53
N GLY A 244 23.59 18.42 -9.72
CA GLY A 244 24.17 19.75 -9.87
C GLY A 244 23.20 20.91 -9.66
N LYS A 245 21.88 20.69 -9.82
CA LYS A 245 20.83 21.71 -9.77
C LYS A 245 19.59 21.21 -9.00
N LYS A 246 18.93 22.10 -8.24
CA LYS A 246 17.69 21.79 -7.50
C LYS A 246 16.56 21.31 -8.44
N SER A 247 16.39 21.96 -9.59
CA SER A 247 15.34 21.60 -10.57
C SER A 247 15.48 20.18 -11.10
N VAL A 248 16.72 19.72 -11.33
CA VAL A 248 17.00 18.36 -11.79
C VAL A 248 16.65 17.35 -10.71
N LEU A 249 17.03 17.61 -9.45
CA LEU A 249 16.64 16.78 -8.32
C LEU A 249 15.12 16.68 -8.20
N LEU A 250 14.40 17.80 -8.27
CA LEU A 250 12.94 17.84 -8.22
C LEU A 250 12.31 16.97 -9.31
N GLN A 251 12.70 17.18 -10.57
CA GLN A 251 12.14 16.46 -11.71
C GLN A 251 12.41 14.96 -11.61
N LYS A 252 13.66 14.57 -11.28
CA LYS A 252 14.07 13.16 -11.19
C LYS A 252 13.45 12.44 -9.99
N LEU A 253 13.34 13.12 -8.85
CA LEU A 253 12.69 12.57 -7.65
C LEU A 253 11.19 12.38 -7.90
N ARG A 254 10.51 13.40 -8.43
CA ARG A 254 9.08 13.31 -8.76
C ARG A 254 8.80 12.18 -9.75
N TYR A 255 9.63 12.03 -10.78
CA TYR A 255 9.52 10.91 -11.71
C TYR A 255 9.69 9.56 -10.99
N ALA A 256 10.74 9.40 -10.17
CA ALA A 256 11.01 8.14 -9.48
C ALA A 256 9.85 7.71 -8.55
N VAL A 257 9.31 8.63 -7.75
CA VAL A 257 8.22 8.29 -6.80
C VAL A 257 6.88 7.96 -7.48
N HIS A 258 6.62 8.49 -8.69
CA HIS A 258 5.41 8.20 -9.45
C HIS A 258 5.56 6.99 -10.38
N SER A 259 6.79 6.58 -10.70
CA SER A 259 7.03 5.52 -11.68
C SER A 259 6.63 4.12 -11.21
N GLU A 260 6.13 3.94 -9.98
CA GLU A 260 5.68 2.67 -9.38
C GLU A 260 6.66 1.49 -9.57
N THR A 261 7.94 1.76 -9.86
CA THR A 261 8.97 0.74 -10.08
C THR A 261 9.44 0.18 -8.73
N GLY A 262 8.63 -0.70 -8.15
CA GLY A 262 8.88 -1.38 -6.89
C GLY A 262 10.00 -2.44 -6.95
N PHE A 263 10.58 -2.69 -8.12
CA PHE A 263 11.73 -3.57 -8.30
C PHE A 263 12.68 -2.97 -9.35
N GLU A 264 13.97 -3.08 -9.07
CA GLU A 264 15.08 -2.35 -9.69
C GLU A 264 15.05 -2.35 -11.23
N LEU A 265 15.03 -1.15 -11.85
CA LEU A 265 15.63 -0.94 -13.16
C LEU A 265 17.07 -0.49 -12.92
N SER A 266 17.95 -1.45 -12.67
CA SER A 266 19.41 -1.27 -12.67
C SER A 266 20.01 -1.84 -13.94
#